data_AF-A0A7J3CJR1-F1
#
_entry.id   AF-A0A7J3CJR1-F1
#
_cell.length_a   1.000
_cell.length_b   1.000
_cell.length_c   1.000
_cell.angle_alpha   90.00
_cell.angle_beta   90.00
_cell.angle_gamma   90.00
#
_symmetry.space_group_name_H-M   'P 1'
#
loop_
_entity.id
_entity.type
_entity.pdbx_description
1 polymer ?
#
loop_
_entity_poly.entity_id
_entity_poly.type
_entity_poly.pdbx_seq_one_letter_code
_entity_poly.pdbx_strand_id
1 'polypeptide(L)'
;RTVKHLAEYWHLEAEMAYFDNEKNMKFQEKMVSYVCQKLAKHEELLKFFNVEPSYLKNIKPPFKRISYKEALDFLNSHGAKKKWFDDIGAEDEKILTKDEDKPIFIYGWPYKIKAFYMARDPKNPELALCADMQAPHGHGEIIGGSERIWKLDELLKSLKEFKLNPKDYYWYIDLRKYGSVPHSGFGLGIERFIKWVLNLNHIRDAIPFPRVINRLEP
;
A
#
# COMPACT_ATOMS: atom_id res chain seq x y z
N ARG A 1 7.48 3.88 -19.97
CA ARG A 1 8.33 4.27 -18.81
C ARG A 1 7.44 4.94 -17.79
N THR A 2 7.34 4.42 -16.57
CA THR A 2 6.28 4.84 -15.63
C THR A 2 6.65 6.12 -14.89
N VAL A 3 5.67 6.97 -14.60
CA VAL A 3 5.84 8.19 -13.79
C VAL A 3 5.88 7.92 -12.27
N LYS A 4 5.82 6.65 -11.86
CA LYS A 4 5.61 6.19 -10.47
C LYS A 4 6.73 5.32 -9.88
N HIS A 5 7.81 5.04 -10.62
CA HIS A 5 8.89 4.14 -10.17
C HIS A 5 10.25 4.83 -10.17
N LEU A 6 11.02 4.53 -9.12
CA LEU A 6 12.43 4.86 -8.94
C LEU A 6 13.23 3.56 -8.73
N ALA A 7 14.51 3.59 -9.03
CA ALA A 7 15.42 2.48 -8.70
C ALA A 7 15.88 2.52 -7.23
N GLU A 8 15.87 3.71 -6.63
CA GLU A 8 16.17 3.99 -5.22
C GLU A 8 15.08 4.92 -4.70
N TYR A 9 14.51 4.59 -3.54
CA TYR A 9 13.42 5.35 -2.92
C TYR A 9 13.48 5.19 -1.41
N TRP A 10 12.88 6.12 -0.68
CA TRP A 10 12.78 6.02 0.77
C TRP A 10 11.52 5.24 1.16
N HIS A 11 11.73 4.18 1.94
CA HIS A 11 10.67 3.29 2.39
C HIS A 11 10.45 3.45 3.90
N LEU A 12 9.28 3.97 4.28
CA LEU A 12 8.86 4.01 5.68
C LEU A 12 8.11 2.72 6.00
N GLU A 13 8.72 1.85 6.78
CA GLU A 13 8.14 0.57 7.19
C GLU A 13 7.84 0.56 8.69
N ALA A 14 6.70 0.00 9.06
CA ALA A 14 6.32 -0.19 10.45
C ALA A 14 5.64 -1.54 10.66
N GLU A 15 5.94 -2.17 11.78
CA GLU A 15 5.43 -3.48 12.17
C GLU A 15 4.91 -3.41 13.62
N MET A 16 3.72 -3.95 13.88
CA MET A 16 3.05 -3.85 15.17
C MET A 16 2.63 -5.22 15.70
N ALA A 17 3.10 -5.57 16.90
CA ALA A 17 2.65 -6.75 17.63
C ALA A 17 1.20 -6.58 18.12
N TYR A 18 0.44 -7.68 18.14
CA TYR A 18 -0.97 -7.75 18.54
C TYR A 18 -1.94 -6.96 17.63
N PHE A 19 -1.50 -6.64 16.42
CA PHE A 19 -2.31 -5.99 15.39
C PHE A 19 -2.79 -7.01 14.35
N ASP A 20 -4.11 -7.03 14.14
CA ASP A 20 -4.74 -7.63 12.97
C ASP A 20 -4.75 -6.64 11.79
N ASN A 21 -5.15 -7.11 10.60
CA ASN A 21 -5.21 -6.29 9.40
C ASN A 21 -6.13 -5.06 9.53
N GLU A 22 -7.21 -5.12 10.34
CA GLU A 22 -8.10 -3.97 10.51
C GLU A 22 -7.47 -2.88 11.39
N LYS A 23 -6.82 -3.26 12.49
CA LYS A 23 -6.02 -2.34 13.31
C LYS A 23 -4.88 -1.73 12.49
N ASN A 24 -4.27 -2.51 11.60
CA ASN A 24 -3.24 -2.03 10.67
C ASN A 24 -3.78 -0.93 9.74
N MET A 25 -4.91 -1.17 9.05
CA MET A 25 -5.55 -0.14 8.21
C MET A 25 -5.95 1.11 9.01
N LYS A 26 -6.51 0.94 10.22
CA LYS A 26 -6.86 2.06 11.12
C LYS A 26 -5.64 2.87 11.55
N PHE A 27 -4.49 2.24 11.72
CA PHE A 27 -3.25 2.93 12.04
C PHE A 27 -2.76 3.74 10.82
N GLN A 28 -2.75 3.12 9.64
CA GLN A 28 -2.32 3.77 8.40
C GLN A 28 -3.16 5.02 8.09
N GLU A 29 -4.50 4.96 8.16
CA GLU A 29 -5.36 6.12 7.90
C GLU A 29 -5.16 7.26 8.90
N LYS A 30 -4.90 6.93 10.19
CA LYS A 30 -4.58 7.92 11.23
C LYS A 30 -3.23 8.58 10.98
N MET A 31 -2.21 7.79 10.65
CA MET A 31 -0.87 8.29 10.34
C MET A 31 -0.91 9.24 9.13
N VAL A 32 -1.49 8.78 8.01
CA VAL A 32 -1.62 9.60 6.79
C VAL A 32 -2.39 10.88 7.07
N SER A 33 -3.54 10.79 7.73
CA SER A 33 -4.33 11.97 8.11
C SER A 33 -3.52 12.93 8.98
N TYR A 34 -2.83 12.43 10.01
CA TYR A 34 -2.01 13.28 10.88
C TYR A 34 -0.96 14.07 10.11
N VAL A 35 -0.24 13.41 9.19
CA VAL A 35 0.77 14.09 8.35
C VAL A 35 0.12 15.13 7.44
N CYS A 36 -1.02 14.81 6.79
CA CYS A 36 -1.76 15.78 5.99
C CYS A 36 -2.23 16.99 6.81
N GLN A 37 -2.75 16.79 8.03
CA GLN A 37 -3.16 17.88 8.92
C GLN A 37 -1.98 18.76 9.35
N LYS A 38 -0.79 18.18 9.52
CA LYS A 38 0.43 18.96 9.82
C LYS A 38 0.89 19.75 8.61
N LEU A 39 0.93 19.13 7.43
CA LEU A 39 1.33 19.77 6.20
C LEU A 39 0.40 20.94 5.83
N ALA A 40 -0.90 20.80 6.10
CA ALA A 40 -1.90 21.85 5.87
C ALA A 40 -1.69 23.15 6.66
N LYS A 41 -0.75 23.18 7.61
CA LYS A 41 -0.36 24.40 8.34
C LYS A 41 0.73 25.21 7.63
N HIS A 42 1.33 24.65 6.57
CA HIS A 42 2.40 25.29 5.79
C HIS A 42 1.83 25.87 4.50
N GLU A 43 0.98 26.89 4.63
CA GLU A 43 0.18 27.42 3.51
C GLU A 43 1.03 28.00 2.37
N GLU A 44 2.14 28.70 2.68
CA GLU A 44 3.06 29.25 1.67
C GLU A 44 3.70 28.15 0.82
N LEU A 45 4.11 27.03 1.44
CA LEU A 45 4.66 25.88 0.71
C LEU A 45 3.60 25.26 -0.21
N LEU A 46 2.38 25.08 0.29
CA LEU A 46 1.30 24.48 -0.49
C LEU A 46 0.86 25.37 -1.66
N LYS A 47 0.83 26.68 -1.45
CA LYS A 47 0.56 27.67 -2.49
C LYS A 47 1.58 27.60 -3.62
N PHE A 48 2.86 27.41 -3.32
CA PHE A 48 3.89 27.20 -4.34
C PHE A 48 3.58 26.01 -5.26
N PHE A 49 2.99 24.94 -4.72
CA PHE A 49 2.59 23.75 -5.48
C PHE A 49 1.14 23.79 -6.00
N ASN A 50 0.42 24.91 -5.84
CA ASN A 50 -1.00 25.04 -6.17
C ASN A 50 -1.90 24.00 -5.48
N VAL A 51 -1.58 23.68 -4.23
CA VAL A 51 -2.39 22.79 -3.38
C VAL A 51 -3.14 23.63 -2.35
N GLU A 52 -4.46 23.50 -2.33
CA GLU A 52 -5.29 24.18 -1.33
C GLU A 52 -5.13 23.52 0.05
N PRO A 53 -4.80 24.25 1.14
CA PRO A 53 -4.70 23.67 2.47
C PRO A 53 -5.99 22.97 2.95
N SER A 54 -7.15 23.41 2.45
CA SER A 54 -8.47 22.80 2.73
C SER A 54 -8.56 21.35 2.24
N TYR A 55 -7.93 21.03 1.11
CA TYR A 55 -7.86 19.66 0.58
C TYR A 55 -7.18 18.72 1.58
N LEU A 56 -5.98 19.08 2.06
CA LEU A 56 -5.25 18.28 3.05
C LEU A 56 -5.97 18.25 4.41
N LYS A 57 -6.63 19.34 4.81
CA LYS A 57 -7.49 19.37 6.02
C LYS A 57 -8.65 18.38 5.90
N ASN A 58 -9.14 18.08 4.71
CA ASN A 58 -10.23 17.11 4.51
C ASN A 58 -9.78 15.65 4.57
N ILE A 59 -8.47 15.36 4.47
CA ILE A 59 -7.91 14.01 4.64
C ILE A 59 -8.00 13.59 6.11
N LYS A 60 -9.12 12.96 6.45
CA LYS A 60 -9.48 12.47 7.78
C LYS A 60 -10.12 11.08 7.68
N PRO A 61 -9.83 10.18 8.64
CA PRO A 61 -10.51 8.89 8.73
C PRO A 61 -12.03 9.05 8.94
N PRO A 62 -12.83 8.01 8.65
CA PRO A 62 -12.42 6.74 8.04
C PRO A 62 -12.17 6.89 6.53
N PHE A 63 -11.19 6.16 6.01
CA PHE A 63 -10.99 6.04 4.57
C PHE A 63 -11.91 4.95 4.01
N LYS A 64 -12.37 5.13 2.77
CA LYS A 64 -13.22 4.14 2.08
C LYS A 64 -12.45 2.83 1.96
N ARG A 65 -13.13 1.70 2.16
CA ARG A 65 -12.56 0.35 2.02
C ARG A 65 -13.39 -0.41 1.01
N ILE A 66 -12.75 -0.89 -0.05
CA ILE A 66 -13.36 -1.74 -1.06
C ILE A 66 -12.57 -3.04 -1.15
N SER A 67 -13.27 -4.15 -1.30
CA SER A 67 -12.63 -5.43 -1.57
C SER A 67 -12.05 -5.43 -2.99
N TYR A 68 -11.04 -6.27 -3.23
CA TYR A 68 -10.50 -6.51 -4.57
C TYR A 68 -11.60 -6.90 -5.55
N LYS A 69 -12.60 -7.69 -5.12
CA LYS A 69 -13.76 -8.05 -5.93
C LYS A 69 -14.58 -6.81 -6.35
N GLU A 70 -14.93 -5.95 -5.39
CA GLU A 70 -15.65 -4.70 -5.69
C GLU A 70 -14.85 -3.77 -6.60
N ALA A 71 -13.52 -3.73 -6.45
CA ALA A 71 -12.64 -2.99 -7.34
C ALA A 71 -12.69 -3.53 -8.77
N LEU A 72 -12.65 -4.86 -8.96
CA LEU A 72 -12.79 -5.48 -10.28
C LEU A 72 -14.16 -5.18 -10.91
N ASP A 73 -15.24 -5.29 -10.13
CA ASP A 73 -16.59 -5.02 -10.60
C ASP A 73 -16.74 -3.56 -11.06
N PHE A 74 -16.17 -2.62 -10.30
CA PHE A 74 -16.11 -1.20 -10.67
C PHE A 74 -15.29 -0.96 -11.94
N LEU A 75 -14.10 -1.56 -12.05
CA LEU A 75 -13.26 -1.41 -13.23
C LEU A 75 -13.93 -1.98 -14.49
N ASN A 76 -14.63 -3.10 -14.36
CA ASN A 76 -15.35 -3.74 -15.45
C ASN A 76 -16.56 -2.94 -15.91
N SER A 77 -17.29 -2.28 -15.01
CA SER A 77 -18.36 -1.36 -15.38
C SER A 77 -17.85 -0.12 -16.14
N HIS A 78 -16.55 0.18 -16.02
CA HIS A 78 -15.85 1.24 -16.75
C HIS A 78 -14.98 0.73 -17.92
N GLY A 79 -15.16 -0.54 -18.33
CA GLY A 79 -14.59 -1.08 -19.56
C GLY A 79 -13.21 -1.74 -19.47
N ALA A 80 -12.64 -1.92 -18.27
CA ALA A 80 -11.29 -2.47 -18.09
C ALA A 80 -11.15 -3.99 -18.40
N LYS A 81 -12.26 -4.73 -18.51
CA LYS A 81 -12.33 -6.19 -18.83
C LYS A 81 -11.36 -7.07 -17.99
N LYS A 82 -11.24 -6.78 -16.70
CA LYS A 82 -10.44 -7.50 -15.72
C LYS A 82 -11.07 -8.82 -15.28
N LYS A 83 -10.21 -9.82 -15.08
CA LYS A 83 -10.55 -11.14 -14.57
C LYS A 83 -10.06 -11.30 -13.13
N TRP A 84 -10.58 -12.33 -12.46
CA TRP A 84 -10.05 -12.77 -11.17
C TRP A 84 -8.56 -13.13 -11.31
N PHE A 85 -7.73 -12.69 -10.37
CA PHE A 85 -6.25 -12.74 -10.38
C PHE A 85 -5.54 -11.72 -11.27
N ASP A 86 -6.25 -10.89 -12.04
CA ASP A 86 -5.60 -9.79 -12.74
C ASP A 86 -5.15 -8.72 -11.75
N ASP A 87 -3.97 -8.15 -12.01
CA ASP A 87 -3.46 -7.03 -11.24
C ASP A 87 -4.21 -5.73 -11.57
N ILE A 88 -4.24 -4.80 -10.61
CA ILE A 88 -4.79 -3.45 -10.77
C ILE A 88 -3.63 -2.53 -11.13
N GLY A 89 -3.48 -2.26 -12.42
CA GLY A 89 -2.37 -1.47 -12.94
C GLY A 89 -2.63 0.04 -12.83
N ALA A 90 -1.67 0.84 -13.29
CA ALA A 90 -1.72 2.30 -13.13
C ALA A 90 -2.94 2.99 -13.75
N GLU A 91 -3.48 2.49 -14.87
CA GLU A 91 -4.70 3.04 -15.47
C GLU A 91 -5.96 2.63 -14.68
N ASP A 92 -5.96 1.43 -14.13
CA ASP A 92 -7.06 0.94 -13.30
C ASP A 92 -7.13 1.71 -11.97
N GLU A 93 -5.97 1.93 -11.33
CA GLU A 93 -5.85 2.79 -10.15
C GLU A 93 -6.41 4.19 -10.41
N LYS A 94 -6.13 4.77 -11.59
CA LYS A 94 -6.67 6.08 -11.99
C LYS A 94 -8.18 6.05 -12.08
N ILE A 95 -8.75 5.04 -12.73
CA ILE A 95 -10.20 4.88 -12.85
C ILE A 95 -10.84 4.75 -11.46
N LEU A 96 -10.27 3.92 -10.58
CA LEU A 96 -10.78 3.67 -9.22
C LEU A 96 -10.75 4.90 -8.31
N THR A 97 -9.80 5.80 -8.52
CA THR A 97 -9.52 6.92 -7.60
C THR A 97 -9.86 8.29 -8.17
N LYS A 98 -10.34 8.35 -9.42
CA LYS A 98 -10.60 9.61 -10.14
C LYS A 98 -11.51 10.54 -9.35
N ASP A 99 -12.62 10.00 -8.86
CA ASP A 99 -13.71 10.74 -8.20
C ASP A 99 -13.63 10.62 -6.67
N GLU A 100 -12.52 10.11 -6.12
CA GLU A 100 -12.29 10.01 -4.68
C GLU A 100 -11.57 11.27 -4.19
N ASP A 101 -12.06 11.88 -3.11
CA ASP A 101 -11.44 13.07 -2.51
C ASP A 101 -10.40 12.73 -1.42
N LYS A 102 -10.30 11.45 -1.05
CA LYS A 102 -9.41 10.93 0.00
C LYS A 102 -8.85 9.57 -0.42
N PRO A 103 -7.77 9.11 0.23
CA PRO A 103 -7.27 7.76 -0.02
C PRO A 103 -8.33 6.69 0.26
N ILE A 104 -8.24 5.60 -0.48
CA ILE A 104 -9.09 4.42 -0.32
C ILE A 104 -8.21 3.19 -0.07
N PHE A 105 -8.75 2.19 0.60
CA PHE A 105 -8.12 0.87 0.73
C PHE A 105 -8.74 -0.12 -0.24
N ILE A 106 -7.88 -0.88 -0.92
CA ILE A 106 -8.26 -2.10 -1.64
C ILE A 106 -7.78 -3.29 -0.81
N TYR A 107 -8.69 -4.10 -0.27
CA TYR A 107 -8.36 -5.21 0.62
C TYR A 107 -8.83 -6.57 0.08
N GLY A 108 -8.34 -7.65 0.69
CA GLY A 108 -8.81 -9.01 0.37
C GLY A 108 -8.37 -9.48 -1.01
N TRP A 109 -7.09 -9.30 -1.31
CA TRP A 109 -6.49 -9.74 -2.58
C TRP A 109 -6.34 -11.26 -2.63
N PRO A 110 -6.36 -11.88 -3.83
CA PRO A 110 -6.09 -13.30 -3.95
C PRO A 110 -4.67 -13.63 -3.46
N TYR A 111 -4.55 -14.59 -2.55
CA TYR A 111 -3.29 -14.96 -1.90
C TYR A 111 -2.20 -15.36 -2.91
N LYS A 112 -2.60 -16.03 -4.00
CA LYS A 112 -1.68 -16.54 -5.04
C LYS A 112 -0.89 -15.45 -5.78
N ILE A 113 -1.39 -14.21 -5.78
CA ILE A 113 -0.73 -13.07 -6.45
C ILE A 113 -0.07 -12.10 -5.47
N LYS A 114 0.02 -12.49 -4.19
CA LYS A 114 0.65 -11.71 -3.12
C LYS A 114 1.84 -12.45 -2.53
N ALA A 115 2.54 -11.83 -1.57
CA ALA A 115 3.75 -12.38 -0.99
C ALA A 115 3.48 -13.55 -0.03
N PHE A 116 4.44 -14.47 0.07
CA PHE A 116 4.33 -15.70 0.87
C PHE A 116 3.98 -15.44 2.34
N TYR A 117 4.52 -14.36 2.93
CA TYR A 117 4.40 -14.07 4.36
C TYR A 117 3.02 -13.55 4.79
N MET A 118 2.11 -13.24 3.86
CA MET A 118 0.80 -12.66 4.19
C MET A 118 -0.13 -13.71 4.81
N ALA A 119 -0.84 -13.36 5.89
CA ALA A 119 -1.83 -14.26 6.47
C ALA A 119 -3.00 -14.47 5.51
N ARG A 120 -3.59 -15.68 5.49
CA ARG A 120 -4.80 -15.98 4.73
C ARG A 120 -6.04 -15.57 5.53
N ASP A 121 -7.10 -15.17 4.85
CA ASP A 121 -8.38 -14.90 5.51
C ASP A 121 -8.95 -16.22 6.07
N PRO A 122 -9.26 -16.29 7.39
CA PRO A 122 -9.84 -17.48 8.01
C PRO A 122 -11.20 -17.90 7.42
N LYS A 123 -11.96 -16.95 6.86
CA LYS A 123 -13.27 -17.19 6.23
C LYS A 123 -13.16 -17.58 4.76
N ASN A 124 -12.13 -17.10 4.07
CA ASN A 124 -11.86 -17.45 2.68
C ASN A 124 -10.34 -17.59 2.45
N PRO A 125 -9.78 -18.81 2.60
CA PRO A 125 -8.34 -19.05 2.47
C PRO A 125 -7.75 -18.71 1.09
N GLU A 126 -8.56 -18.44 0.06
CA GLU A 126 -8.06 -17.95 -1.23
C GLU A 126 -7.62 -16.48 -1.18
N LEU A 127 -8.03 -15.74 -0.15
CA LEU A 127 -7.71 -14.33 0.04
C LEU A 127 -6.61 -14.15 1.09
N ALA A 128 -5.82 -13.09 0.92
CA ALA A 128 -4.87 -12.61 1.91
C ALA A 128 -5.49 -11.51 2.77
N LEU A 129 -5.15 -11.49 4.05
CA LEU A 129 -5.42 -10.39 4.98
C LEU A 129 -4.42 -9.25 4.70
N CYS A 130 -4.61 -8.58 3.58
CA CYS A 130 -3.80 -7.43 3.15
C CYS A 130 -4.67 -6.29 2.65
N ALA A 131 -4.07 -5.11 2.60
CA ALA A 131 -4.69 -3.91 2.07
C ALA A 131 -3.64 -2.99 1.43
N ASP A 132 -3.99 -2.46 0.27
CA ASP A 132 -3.19 -1.45 -0.44
C ASP A 132 -3.95 -0.12 -0.38
N MET A 133 -3.29 0.95 0.07
CA MET A 133 -3.85 2.29 0.13
C MET A 133 -3.55 3.04 -1.17
N GLN A 134 -4.62 3.41 -1.86
CA GLN A 134 -4.59 4.14 -3.12
C GLN A 134 -4.83 5.62 -2.86
N ALA A 135 -3.91 6.48 -3.27
CA ALA A 135 -4.08 7.93 -3.22
C ALA A 135 -5.12 8.39 -4.27
N PRO A 136 -5.92 9.43 -3.96
CA PRO A 136 -6.96 9.96 -4.84
C PRO A 136 -6.40 10.53 -6.15
N HIS A 137 -7.30 10.84 -7.09
CA HIS A 137 -7.00 11.51 -8.37
C HIS A 137 -5.92 10.80 -9.21
N GLY A 138 -5.84 9.47 -9.12
CA GLY A 138 -4.95 8.66 -9.95
C GLY A 138 -3.48 8.71 -9.58
N HIS A 139 -3.14 9.20 -8.38
CA HIS A 139 -1.79 9.13 -7.87
C HIS A 139 -1.32 7.68 -7.66
N GLY A 140 -2.24 6.77 -7.32
CA GLY A 140 -2.01 5.32 -7.20
C GLY A 140 -1.54 4.89 -5.81
N GLU A 141 -0.97 3.68 -5.73
CA GLU A 141 -0.64 3.07 -4.45
C GLU A 141 0.45 3.85 -3.68
N ILE A 142 0.16 4.23 -2.43
CA ILE A 142 1.10 4.89 -1.50
C ILE A 142 1.51 4.01 -0.33
N ILE A 143 0.70 3.02 0.05
CA ILE A 143 0.99 2.08 1.13
C ILE A 143 0.57 0.67 0.70
N GLY A 144 1.44 -0.32 0.94
CA GLY A 144 1.10 -1.74 0.89
C GLY A 144 1.27 -2.37 2.27
N GLY A 145 0.28 -3.12 2.75
CA GLY A 145 0.33 -3.70 4.10
C GLY A 145 -0.42 -5.01 4.23
N SER A 146 -0.03 -5.80 5.22
CA SER A 146 -0.71 -7.06 5.53
C SER A 146 -0.58 -7.47 6.98
N GLU A 147 -1.51 -8.31 7.42
CA GLU A 147 -1.26 -9.22 8.53
C GLU A 147 -0.27 -10.31 8.09
N ARG A 148 0.59 -10.74 9.01
CA ARG A 148 1.62 -11.74 8.74
C ARG A 148 1.20 -13.11 9.24
N ILE A 149 1.62 -14.16 8.54
CA ILE A 149 1.50 -15.52 9.06
C ILE A 149 2.27 -15.60 10.38
N TRP A 150 1.59 -15.90 11.47
CA TRP A 150 2.20 -16.01 12.80
C TRP A 150 2.20 -17.45 13.33
N LYS A 151 1.56 -18.40 12.65
CA LYS A 151 1.66 -19.83 12.98
C LYS A 151 2.79 -20.49 12.19
N LEU A 152 3.58 -21.32 12.87
CA LEU A 152 4.74 -21.99 12.29
C LEU A 152 4.37 -22.89 11.10
N ASP A 153 3.38 -23.77 11.28
CA ASP A 153 2.99 -24.74 10.25
C ASP A 153 2.47 -24.07 8.98
N GLU A 154 1.72 -22.98 9.15
CA GLU A 154 1.22 -22.16 8.03
C GLU A 154 2.37 -21.50 7.26
N LEU A 155 3.39 -21.00 7.97
CA LEU A 155 4.56 -20.37 7.34
C LEU A 155 5.40 -21.40 6.58
N LEU A 156 5.65 -22.58 7.15
CA LEU A 156 6.39 -23.65 6.49
C LEU A 156 5.67 -24.16 5.25
N LYS A 157 4.33 -24.28 5.31
CA LYS A 157 3.50 -24.60 4.16
C LYS A 157 3.61 -23.54 3.07
N SER A 158 3.53 -22.26 3.45
CA SER A 158 3.66 -21.15 2.51
C SER A 158 5.04 -21.12 1.81
N LEU A 159 6.15 -21.28 2.55
CA LEU A 159 7.49 -21.36 1.95
C LEU A 159 7.57 -22.46 0.90
N LYS A 160 6.96 -23.63 1.16
CA LYS A 160 6.87 -24.73 0.19
C LYS A 160 6.03 -24.37 -1.04
N GLU A 161 4.87 -23.72 -0.85
CA GLU A 161 3.99 -23.28 -1.94
C GLU A 161 4.69 -22.27 -2.87
N PHE A 162 5.46 -21.34 -2.30
CA PHE A 162 6.22 -20.32 -3.04
C PHE A 162 7.61 -20.81 -3.52
N LYS A 163 7.94 -22.09 -3.30
CA LYS A 163 9.23 -22.71 -3.67
C LYS A 163 10.45 -21.97 -3.11
N LEU A 164 10.32 -21.46 -1.89
CA LEU A 164 11.39 -20.79 -1.15
C LEU A 164 12.11 -21.79 -0.24
N ASN A 165 13.45 -21.71 -0.19
CA ASN A 165 14.27 -22.58 0.64
C ASN A 165 14.19 -22.17 2.12
N PRO A 166 13.63 -22.99 3.02
CA PRO A 166 13.45 -22.61 4.43
C PRO A 166 14.75 -22.26 5.16
N LYS A 167 15.90 -22.78 4.70
CA LYS A 167 17.21 -22.47 5.32
C LYS A 167 17.57 -21.00 5.21
N ASP A 168 17.13 -20.31 4.15
CA ASP A 168 17.41 -18.88 3.96
C ASP A 168 16.56 -18.00 4.89
N TYR A 169 15.50 -18.58 5.46
CA TYR A 169 14.54 -17.92 6.34
C TYR A 169 14.59 -18.44 7.78
N TYR A 170 15.66 -19.13 8.19
CA TYR A 170 15.74 -19.77 9.52
C TYR A 170 15.39 -18.80 10.66
N TRP A 171 15.95 -17.59 10.63
CA TRP A 171 15.71 -16.56 11.63
C TRP A 171 14.27 -16.05 11.61
N TYR A 172 13.66 -15.94 10.43
CA TYR A 172 12.28 -15.49 10.24
C TYR A 172 11.26 -16.55 10.69
N ILE A 173 11.60 -17.82 10.49
CA ILE A 173 10.87 -18.99 10.98
C ILE A 173 10.93 -19.05 12.51
N ASP A 174 12.09 -18.75 13.11
CA ASP A 174 12.26 -18.78 14.57
C ASP A 174 11.37 -17.78 15.29
N LEU A 175 11.02 -16.66 14.65
CA LEU A 175 9.99 -15.72 15.16
C LEU A 175 8.63 -16.40 15.40
N ARG A 176 8.34 -17.52 14.70
CA ARG A 176 7.10 -18.29 14.85
C ARG A 176 7.22 -19.43 15.86
N LYS A 177 8.46 -19.78 16.26
CA LYS A 177 8.74 -20.82 17.26
C LYS A 177 8.79 -20.24 18.67
N TYR A 178 9.40 -19.08 18.84
CA TYR A 178 9.74 -18.54 20.16
C TYR A 178 8.91 -17.30 20.48
N GLY A 179 7.70 -17.49 21.01
CA GLY A 179 6.84 -16.39 21.47
C GLY A 179 6.09 -15.66 20.34
N SER A 180 5.61 -16.40 19.35
CA SER A 180 4.87 -15.81 18.22
C SER A 180 3.56 -15.16 18.66
N VAL A 181 3.22 -14.03 18.05
CA VAL A 181 1.98 -13.27 18.28
C VAL A 181 1.40 -12.82 16.95
N PRO A 182 0.07 -12.63 16.83
CA PRO A 182 -0.51 -11.95 15.68
C PRO A 182 0.14 -10.57 15.50
N HIS A 183 0.54 -10.24 14.29
CA HIS A 183 1.17 -8.97 13.98
C HIS A 183 0.90 -8.59 12.53
N SER A 184 0.92 -7.27 12.29
CA SER A 184 0.70 -6.69 10.98
C SER A 184 1.68 -5.56 10.77
N GLY A 185 1.93 -5.23 9.51
CA GLY A 185 2.72 -4.06 9.17
C GLY A 185 2.43 -3.57 7.77
N PHE A 186 3.16 -2.53 7.39
CA PHE A 186 3.00 -1.86 6.12
C PHE A 186 4.28 -1.14 5.71
N GLY A 187 4.39 -0.86 4.43
CA GLY A 187 5.41 -0.03 3.84
C GLY A 187 4.78 1.15 3.10
N LEU A 188 5.27 2.36 3.36
CA LEU A 188 4.87 3.60 2.70
C LEU A 188 6.02 4.11 1.82
N GLY A 189 5.74 4.30 0.54
CA GLY A 189 6.69 4.94 -0.38
C GLY A 189 6.68 6.45 -0.20
N ILE A 190 7.74 7.01 0.39
CA ILE A 190 7.78 8.43 0.78
C ILE A 190 7.62 9.34 -0.44
N GLU A 191 8.28 9.04 -1.55
CA GLU A 191 8.20 9.85 -2.77
C GLU A 191 6.82 9.78 -3.42
N ARG A 192 6.13 8.63 -3.32
CA ARG A 192 4.74 8.51 -3.80
C ARG A 192 3.79 9.32 -2.93
N PHE A 193 4.00 9.31 -1.62
CA PHE A 193 3.24 10.15 -0.70
C PHE A 193 3.45 11.63 -0.97
N ILE A 194 4.71 12.09 -1.11
CA ILE A 194 5.06 13.48 -1.46
C ILE A 194 4.43 13.87 -2.81
N LYS A 195 4.57 13.01 -3.83
CA LYS A 195 3.98 13.22 -5.15
C LYS A 195 2.47 13.48 -5.04
N TRP A 196 1.76 12.71 -4.22
CA TRP A 196 0.33 12.93 -4.01
C TRP A 196 0.05 14.24 -3.26
N VAL A 197 0.62 14.45 -2.08
CA VAL A 197 0.23 15.58 -1.21
C VAL A 197 0.65 16.94 -1.77
N LEU A 198 1.66 17.00 -2.64
CA LEU A 198 2.09 18.20 -3.37
C LEU A 198 1.61 18.23 -4.83
N ASN A 199 0.75 17.28 -5.23
CA ASN A 199 0.21 17.17 -6.58
C ASN A 199 1.27 17.21 -7.71
N LEU A 200 2.38 16.49 -7.52
CA LEU A 200 3.46 16.45 -8.49
C LEU A 200 3.11 15.54 -9.67
N ASN A 201 3.54 15.96 -10.87
CA ASN A 201 3.31 15.21 -12.11
C ASN A 201 4.15 13.93 -12.18
N HIS A 202 5.39 13.96 -11.67
CA HIS A 202 6.32 12.85 -11.73
C HIS A 202 6.97 12.58 -10.38
N ILE A 203 7.17 11.31 -10.02
CA ILE A 203 7.85 10.89 -8.77
C ILE A 203 9.30 11.39 -8.63
N ARG A 204 9.91 11.86 -9.73
CA ARG A 204 11.30 12.34 -9.71
C ARG A 204 11.43 13.69 -9.02
N ASP A 205 10.35 14.46 -9.03
CA ASP A 205 10.29 15.78 -8.42
C ASP A 205 10.08 15.67 -6.90
N ALA A 206 9.86 14.45 -6.39
CA ALA A 206 9.67 14.15 -4.98
C ALA A 206 10.97 13.77 -4.25
N ILE A 207 12.12 13.75 -4.94
CA ILE A 207 13.43 13.40 -4.37
C ILE A 207 14.53 14.27 -5.00
N PRO A 208 15.57 14.72 -4.26
CA PRO A 208 16.58 15.64 -4.80
C PRO A 208 17.37 15.10 -6.01
N PHE A 209 17.83 13.85 -5.95
CA PHE A 209 18.65 13.21 -6.98
C PHE A 209 18.06 11.87 -7.40
N PRO A 210 17.01 11.85 -8.24
CA PRO A 210 16.27 10.63 -8.54
C PRO A 210 17.12 9.60 -9.30
N ARG A 211 17.16 8.37 -8.79
CA ARG A 211 17.73 7.22 -9.51
C ARG A 211 16.67 6.53 -10.33
N VAL A 212 16.93 6.42 -11.62
CA VAL A 212 16.10 5.67 -12.58
C VAL A 212 17.02 4.93 -13.54
N ILE A 213 16.51 3.94 -14.26
CA ILE A 213 17.32 3.04 -15.13
C ILE A 213 18.35 3.76 -16.02
N ASN A 214 18.08 4.98 -16.48
CA ASN A 214 19.00 5.74 -17.33
C ASN A 214 19.60 7.01 -16.68
N ARG A 215 19.53 7.16 -15.35
CA ARG A 215 20.08 8.32 -14.62
C ARG A 215 20.71 7.85 -13.30
N LEU A 216 22.04 7.97 -13.25
CA LEU A 216 22.86 7.71 -12.07
C LEU A 216 23.59 8.97 -11.59
N GLU A 217 23.73 9.98 -12.45
CA GLU A 217 24.43 11.23 -12.17
C GLU A 217 23.45 12.32 -11.67
N PRO A 218 23.93 13.29 -10.86
CA PRO A 218 23.21 14.50 -10.48
C PRO A 218 22.62 15.26 -11.67
#